data_AF-A0A3G8XLM9-F1
#
_entry.id   AF-A0A3G8XLM9-F1
#
_cell.length_a   1.000
_cell.length_b   1.000
_cell.length_c   1.000
_cell.angle_alpha   90.00
_cell.angle_beta   90.00
_cell.angle_gamma   90.00
#
_symmetry.space_group_name_H-M   'P 1'
#
loop_
_entity.id
_entity.type
_entity.pdbx_description
1 polymer ?
#
loop_
_entity_poly.entity_id
_entity_poly.type
_entity_poly.pdbx_seq_one_letter_code
_entity_poly.pdbx_strand_id
1 'polypeptide(L)'
;MHPLFLNLERIPVLLVGHDELILQALKQIVRNSIHCKIKIFDENSSEDLIEFSSDKSNITLFHRKMEEDDLQDFALLIISTEDHEYEEHLLQISQNKNVLINVIGKPQISDFSLVSVIKKENIKLGISSNDYSPEVQERINRIIEHSIPSDLEEFIGKLKFAYKNPLMNREDELKSLDTITADYLDQKQKHPLANSEFENLEKITKAVRRRSNIYLGIIGVMVLIGVLSYILFEFQLFPDINAFLNADNHIFYKMLAVGFVAELVVGSTGMGYGIICTTILLMLNIAPPIISASIHSAETFTSAAGSISHFRLKNVNMKLVKALAIPAIIGAIIGALSLTYFGQHYAHIVKPIISCYTLYLGINILRNAFKNNRKKKRTQKSSRNIKVLGLFGGFIDSFTGGGWGPMVTGSLLKDGRTPRYVIGSSTLSKFILTITSAITFVITIGIQHWNIVLGLLIGGIVTAPFAAMLTSRIPIKKMFVVIGILIISLSVISIVKSLT
;
A
#
# COMPACT_ATOMS: atom_id res chain seq x y z
N MET A 1 -22.16 28.84 20.43
CA MET A 1 -21.32 30.02 20.73
C MET A 1 -20.00 29.95 19.94
N HIS A 2 -19.37 31.08 19.67
CA HIS A 2 -18.05 31.15 19.02
C HIS A 2 -16.94 31.26 20.09
N PRO A 3 -15.82 30.52 19.96
CA PRO A 3 -14.77 30.54 20.99
C PRO A 3 -14.01 31.87 20.97
N LEU A 4 -13.91 32.52 22.13
CA LEU A 4 -13.17 33.76 22.34
C LEU A 4 -12.38 33.69 23.64
N PHE A 5 -11.17 34.24 23.65
CA PHE A 5 -10.38 34.41 24.87
C PHE A 5 -10.50 35.86 25.35
N LEU A 6 -11.06 36.03 26.54
CA LEU A 6 -11.19 37.34 27.19
C LEU A 6 -10.05 37.53 28.21
N ASN A 7 -9.53 38.75 28.29
CA ASN A 7 -8.53 39.11 29.30
C ASN A 7 -9.23 39.61 30.57
N LEU A 8 -9.56 38.69 31.47
CA LEU A 8 -10.28 38.99 32.72
C LEU A 8 -9.42 39.74 33.76
N GLU A 9 -8.14 39.96 33.50
CA GLU A 9 -7.32 40.89 34.30
C GLU A 9 -7.75 42.36 34.09
N ARG A 10 -8.45 42.65 32.99
CA ARG A 10 -8.95 44.00 32.64
C ARG A 10 -10.46 44.11 32.68
N ILE A 11 -11.17 42.99 32.62
CA ILE A 11 -12.62 42.95 32.53
C ILE A 11 -13.14 42.40 33.86
N PRO A 12 -13.78 43.24 34.69
CA PRO A 12 -14.31 42.80 35.97
C PRO A 12 -15.57 41.94 35.75
N VAL A 13 -15.81 41.01 36.68
CA VAL A 13 -16.88 40.00 36.57
C VAL A 13 -17.83 40.09 37.78
N LEU A 14 -19.12 40.02 37.50
CA LEU A 14 -20.16 39.84 38.51
C LEU A 14 -20.62 38.40 38.57
N LEU A 15 -20.75 37.86 39.78
CA LEU A 15 -21.34 36.56 40.05
C LEU A 15 -22.60 36.73 40.91
N VAL A 16 -23.68 36.04 40.57
CA VAL A 16 -24.92 36.02 41.38
C VAL A 16 -25.29 34.58 41.72
N GLY A 17 -25.45 34.28 43.01
CA GLY A 17 -25.81 32.97 43.54
C GLY A 17 -24.80 32.41 44.56
N HIS A 18 -25.19 31.33 45.26
CA HIS A 18 -24.41 30.69 46.33
C HIS A 18 -24.07 29.21 46.09
N ASP A 19 -24.52 28.66 44.97
CA ASP A 19 -24.42 27.23 44.70
C ASP A 19 -23.01 26.78 44.30
N GLU A 20 -22.85 25.46 44.17
CA GLU A 20 -21.59 24.86 43.75
C GLU A 20 -21.16 25.32 42.35
N LEU A 21 -22.13 25.65 41.48
CA LEU A 21 -21.87 26.11 40.12
C LEU A 21 -21.17 27.46 40.09
N ILE A 22 -21.59 28.42 40.93
CA ILE A 22 -20.91 29.70 41.10
C ILE A 22 -19.51 29.50 41.69
N LEU A 23 -19.36 28.62 42.68
CA LEU A 23 -18.05 28.31 43.27
C LEU A 23 -17.09 27.72 42.22
N GLN A 24 -17.58 26.83 41.35
CA GLN A 24 -16.78 26.26 40.26
C GLN A 24 -16.38 27.33 39.23
N ALA A 25 -17.31 28.20 38.82
CA ALA A 25 -17.03 29.33 37.94
C ALA A 25 -15.97 30.27 38.54
N LEU A 26 -16.10 30.61 39.82
CA LEU A 26 -15.15 31.44 40.56
C LEU A 26 -13.74 30.80 40.59
N LYS A 27 -13.64 29.52 40.97
CA LYS A 27 -12.37 28.77 40.99
C LYS A 27 -11.71 28.77 39.60
N GLN A 28 -12.50 28.61 38.53
CA GLN A 28 -12.01 28.61 37.16
C GLN A 28 -11.49 29.98 36.71
N ILE A 29 -12.19 31.06 37.04
CA ILE A 29 -11.76 32.44 36.72
C ILE A 29 -10.45 32.75 37.44
N VAL A 30 -10.40 32.53 38.77
CA VAL A 30 -9.22 32.84 39.60
C VAL A 30 -8.00 32.02 39.18
N ARG A 31 -8.18 30.74 38.82
CA ARG A 31 -7.08 29.89 38.33
C ARG A 31 -6.45 30.43 37.04
N ASN A 32 -7.25 31.07 36.19
CA ASN A 32 -6.81 31.55 34.87
C ASN A 32 -6.40 33.03 34.84
N SER A 33 -6.97 33.83 35.74
CA SER A 33 -6.78 35.29 35.86
C SER A 33 -6.76 35.69 37.34
N ILE A 34 -5.56 35.79 37.91
CA ILE A 34 -5.35 35.87 39.37
C ILE A 34 -5.79 37.22 39.92
N HIS A 35 -5.68 38.30 39.14
CA HIS A 35 -6.03 39.66 39.56
C HIS A 35 -7.37 40.15 39.00
N CYS A 36 -8.19 39.25 38.47
CA CYS A 36 -9.54 39.58 38.03
C CYS A 36 -10.34 40.17 39.20
N LYS A 37 -10.95 41.34 39.00
CA LYS A 37 -11.85 41.95 39.99
C LYS A 37 -13.21 41.28 39.92
N ILE A 38 -13.65 40.69 41.02
CA ILE A 38 -14.89 39.92 41.09
C ILE A 38 -15.75 40.48 42.21
N LYS A 39 -17.03 40.74 41.93
CA LYS A 39 -18.04 40.96 42.97
C LYS A 39 -19.05 39.82 42.93
N ILE A 40 -19.43 39.34 44.10
CA ILE A 40 -20.37 38.23 44.26
C ILE A 40 -21.56 38.74 45.08
N PHE A 41 -22.76 38.55 44.56
CA PHE A 41 -24.01 38.96 45.18
C PHE A 41 -24.85 37.73 45.51
N ASP A 42 -25.16 37.55 46.79
CA ASP A 42 -26.07 36.51 47.25
C ASP A 42 -26.60 36.84 48.65
N GLU A 43 -27.84 36.45 48.96
CA GLU A 43 -28.44 36.72 50.28
C GLU A 43 -27.90 35.78 51.38
N ASN A 44 -27.51 34.54 51.02
CA ASN A 44 -27.07 33.47 51.92
C ASN A 44 -25.85 32.73 51.34
N SER A 45 -24.69 33.39 51.37
CA SER A 45 -23.46 32.81 50.82
C SER A 45 -23.07 31.51 51.54
N SER A 46 -22.73 30.47 50.77
CA SER A 46 -22.26 29.18 51.30
C SER A 46 -20.92 29.31 52.03
N GLU A 47 -20.68 28.46 53.04
CA GLU A 47 -19.44 28.45 53.83
C GLU A 47 -18.20 28.30 52.94
N ASP A 48 -18.24 27.40 51.95
CA ASP A 48 -17.17 27.17 50.98
C ASP A 48 -16.82 28.42 50.15
N LEU A 49 -17.82 29.23 49.80
CA LEU A 49 -17.65 30.43 48.99
C LEU A 49 -17.04 31.57 49.81
N ILE A 50 -17.42 31.68 51.09
CA ILE A 50 -16.81 32.60 52.06
C ILE A 50 -15.36 32.21 52.30
N GLU A 51 -15.08 30.94 52.60
CA GLU A 51 -13.73 30.42 52.84
C GLU A 51 -12.82 30.62 51.63
N PHE A 52 -13.31 30.35 50.41
CA PHE A 52 -12.50 30.54 49.21
C PHE A 52 -12.19 32.01 48.93
N SER A 53 -13.05 32.94 49.37
CA SER A 53 -12.93 34.36 49.07
C SER A 53 -12.17 35.17 50.13
N SER A 54 -12.12 34.69 51.38
CA SER A 54 -11.56 35.40 52.54
C SER A 54 -10.12 35.89 52.35
N ASP A 55 -9.28 35.09 51.69
CA ASP A 55 -7.85 35.36 51.52
C ASP A 55 -7.52 36.15 50.22
N LYS A 56 -8.53 36.64 49.48
CA LYS A 56 -8.35 37.22 48.13
C LYS A 56 -8.88 38.65 48.05
N SER A 57 -7.95 39.62 48.01
CA SER A 57 -8.29 41.05 47.96
C SER A 57 -9.00 41.53 46.69
N ASN A 58 -9.03 40.70 45.64
CA ASN A 58 -9.69 40.98 44.37
C ASN A 58 -11.14 40.48 44.28
N ILE A 59 -11.65 39.85 45.35
CA ILE A 59 -13.03 39.36 45.46
C ILE A 59 -13.77 40.17 46.52
N THR A 60 -14.98 40.60 46.22
CA THR A 60 -15.84 41.31 47.19
C THR A 60 -17.21 40.63 47.26
N LEU A 61 -17.62 40.27 48.47
CA LEU A 61 -18.90 39.60 48.77
C LEU A 61 -19.94 40.62 49.25
N PHE A 62 -21.14 40.55 48.67
CA PHE A 62 -22.29 41.36 49.06
C PHE A 62 -23.42 40.44 49.50
N HIS A 63 -23.83 40.57 50.77
CA HIS A 63 -24.94 39.81 51.37
C HIS A 63 -26.31 40.43 51.04
N ARG A 64 -26.62 40.56 49.74
CA ARG A 64 -27.89 41.08 49.21
C ARG A 64 -28.08 40.65 47.75
N LYS A 65 -29.31 40.77 47.24
CA LYS A 65 -29.57 40.69 45.79
C LYS A 65 -28.83 41.81 45.05
N MET A 66 -28.38 41.49 43.83
CA MET A 66 -27.81 42.45 42.90
C MET A 66 -28.90 43.39 42.39
N GLU A 67 -28.58 44.68 42.31
CA GLU A 67 -29.43 45.74 41.78
C GLU A 67 -28.89 46.25 40.43
N GLU A 68 -29.69 47.02 39.69
CA GLU A 68 -29.31 47.51 38.36
C GLU A 68 -28.05 48.40 38.37
N ASP A 69 -27.85 49.18 39.42
CA ASP A 69 -26.70 50.08 39.56
C ASP A 69 -25.39 49.31 39.81
N ASP A 70 -25.45 48.06 40.29
CA ASP A 70 -24.25 47.23 40.52
C ASP A 70 -23.56 46.80 39.23
N LEU A 71 -24.30 46.79 38.11
CA LEU A 71 -23.78 46.49 36.77
C LEU A 71 -22.95 47.65 36.19
N GLN A 72 -22.95 48.82 36.84
CA GLN A 72 -22.13 49.95 36.44
C GLN A 72 -20.64 49.57 36.50
N ASP A 73 -19.93 49.76 35.38
CA ASP A 73 -18.53 49.39 35.16
C ASP A 73 -18.23 47.87 35.01
N PHE A 74 -19.25 47.03 34.89
CA PHE A 74 -19.08 45.60 34.60
C PHE A 74 -19.49 45.24 33.17
N ALA A 75 -18.81 44.27 32.58
CA ALA A 75 -19.08 43.80 31.22
C ALA A 75 -19.48 42.33 31.15
N LEU A 76 -19.31 41.58 32.25
CA LEU A 76 -19.62 40.15 32.34
C LEU A 76 -20.42 39.88 33.61
N LEU A 77 -21.56 39.22 33.45
CA LEU A 77 -22.43 38.73 34.51
C LEU A 77 -22.56 37.21 34.39
N ILE A 78 -22.37 36.48 35.49
CA ILE A 78 -22.56 35.03 35.55
C ILE A 78 -23.54 34.74 36.68
N ILE A 79 -24.59 34.01 36.38
CA ILE A 79 -25.67 33.76 37.33
C ILE A 79 -25.95 32.27 37.46
N SER A 80 -26.32 31.87 38.67
CA SER A 80 -26.94 30.59 38.99
C SER A 80 -27.97 30.82 40.09
N THR A 81 -29.24 30.76 39.73
CA THR A 81 -30.37 31.01 40.64
C THR A 81 -31.54 30.08 40.29
N GLU A 82 -32.24 29.62 41.32
CA GLU A 82 -33.49 28.85 41.17
C GLU A 82 -34.72 29.76 41.06
N ASP A 83 -34.59 31.04 41.44
CA ASP A 83 -35.63 32.06 41.31
C ASP A 83 -35.76 32.49 39.85
N HIS A 84 -36.76 31.93 39.15
CA HIS A 84 -37.02 32.19 37.74
C HIS A 84 -37.41 33.64 37.45
N GLU A 85 -38.15 34.30 38.35
CA GLU A 85 -38.53 35.71 38.17
C GLU A 85 -37.30 36.61 38.28
N TYR A 86 -36.41 36.31 39.23
CA TYR A 86 -35.14 37.01 39.36
C TYR A 86 -34.17 36.75 38.20
N GLU A 87 -34.08 35.51 37.70
CA GLU A 87 -33.29 35.17 36.51
C GLU A 87 -33.73 35.98 35.28
N GLU A 88 -35.04 36.02 35.01
CA GLU A 88 -35.60 36.76 33.88
C GLU A 88 -35.37 38.27 34.02
N HIS A 89 -35.51 38.80 35.24
CA HIS A 89 -35.18 40.19 35.55
C HIS A 89 -33.69 40.51 35.29
N LEU A 90 -32.77 39.66 35.71
CA LEU A 90 -31.33 39.82 35.46
C LEU A 90 -30.99 39.76 33.96
N LEU A 91 -31.65 38.87 33.20
CA LEU A 91 -31.52 38.79 31.75
C LEU A 91 -31.95 40.11 31.07
N GLN A 92 -33.09 40.66 31.46
CA GLN A 92 -33.60 41.92 30.92
C GLN A 92 -32.67 43.10 31.23
N ILE A 93 -32.21 43.23 32.49
CA ILE A 93 -31.29 44.30 32.86
C ILE A 93 -29.96 44.16 32.10
N SER A 94 -29.42 42.94 31.98
CA SER A 94 -28.17 42.70 31.27
C SER A 94 -28.26 43.15 29.81
N GLN A 95 -29.37 42.83 29.13
CA GLN A 95 -29.65 43.28 27.76
C GLN A 95 -29.74 44.80 27.66
N ASN A 96 -30.45 45.46 28.57
CA ASN A 96 -30.61 46.92 28.57
C ASN A 96 -29.28 47.67 28.79
N LYS A 97 -28.37 47.10 29.59
CA LYS A 97 -27.07 47.69 29.92
C LYS A 97 -25.93 47.24 29.01
N ASN A 98 -26.19 46.39 28.01
CA ASN A 98 -25.19 45.75 27.15
C ASN A 98 -24.10 44.99 27.94
N VAL A 99 -24.49 44.33 29.02
CA VAL A 99 -23.64 43.41 29.78
C VAL A 99 -23.83 42.01 29.21
N LEU A 100 -22.75 41.27 28.98
CA LEU A 100 -22.86 39.88 28.54
C LEU A 100 -23.22 39.00 29.74
N ILE A 101 -24.20 38.12 29.58
CA ILE A 101 -24.66 37.22 30.64
C ILE A 101 -24.39 35.74 30.32
N ASN A 102 -23.98 34.99 31.34
CA ASN A 102 -23.90 33.53 31.31
C ASN A 102 -24.78 32.96 32.42
N VAL A 103 -25.85 32.26 32.02
CA VAL A 103 -26.73 31.52 32.91
C VAL A 103 -26.25 30.08 32.95
N ILE A 104 -25.66 29.67 34.08
CA ILE A 104 -25.03 28.35 34.18
C ILE A 104 -26.08 27.25 33.95
N GLY A 105 -25.76 26.30 33.07
CA GLY A 105 -26.67 25.21 32.70
C GLY A 105 -27.73 25.56 31.64
N LYS A 106 -27.88 26.83 31.24
CA LYS A 106 -28.87 27.28 30.25
C LYS A 106 -28.21 28.00 29.06
N PRO A 107 -27.54 27.28 28.14
CA PRO A 107 -26.80 27.87 27.03
C PRO A 107 -27.68 28.61 26.00
N GLN A 108 -28.99 28.32 25.95
CA GLN A 108 -29.92 28.94 24.99
C GLN A 108 -30.23 30.41 25.31
N ILE A 109 -30.11 30.81 26.58
CA ILE A 109 -30.40 32.16 27.08
C ILE A 109 -29.13 32.89 27.55
N SER A 110 -27.96 32.31 27.27
CA SER A 110 -26.65 32.86 27.63
C SER A 110 -25.97 33.48 26.41
N ASP A 111 -25.28 34.60 26.59
CA ASP A 111 -24.45 35.24 25.56
C ASP A 111 -23.09 34.54 25.40
N PHE A 112 -22.56 34.02 26.51
CA PHE A 112 -21.30 33.30 26.56
C PHE A 112 -21.35 32.13 27.54
N SER A 113 -20.34 31.27 27.48
CA SER A 113 -20.18 30.17 28.45
C SER A 113 -18.72 30.04 28.85
N LEU A 114 -18.49 29.65 30.09
CA LEU A 114 -17.15 29.30 30.57
C LEU A 114 -16.74 27.94 29.98
N VAL A 115 -15.55 27.89 29.39
CA VAL A 115 -14.99 26.69 28.75
C VAL A 115 -13.81 26.18 29.56
N SER A 116 -13.63 24.87 29.64
CA SER A 116 -12.47 24.31 30.33
C SER A 116 -11.17 24.75 29.65
N VAL A 117 -10.23 25.27 30.44
CA VAL A 117 -8.95 25.78 29.94
C VAL A 117 -7.81 24.90 30.44
N ILE A 118 -7.05 24.34 29.51
CA ILE A 118 -5.75 23.71 29.79
C ILE A 118 -4.68 24.77 29.58
N LYS A 119 -3.94 25.09 30.66
CA LYS A 119 -2.86 26.08 30.65
C LYS A 119 -1.51 25.38 30.82
N LYS A 120 -0.66 25.49 29.81
CA LYS A 120 0.80 25.26 29.87
C LYS A 120 1.48 26.61 29.67
N GLU A 121 2.70 26.80 30.15
CA GLU A 121 3.33 28.13 30.31
C GLU A 121 3.08 29.09 29.13
N ASN A 122 3.29 28.60 27.90
CA ASN A 122 3.12 29.42 26.68
C ASN A 122 1.86 29.11 25.87
N ILE A 123 1.01 28.17 26.29
CA ILE A 123 -0.18 27.73 25.54
C ILE A 123 -1.40 27.68 26.44
N LYS A 124 -2.48 28.31 25.97
CA LYS A 124 -3.81 28.13 26.52
C LYS A 124 -4.70 27.45 25.48
N LEU A 125 -5.31 26.34 25.85
CA LEU A 125 -6.28 25.65 25.03
C LEU A 125 -7.65 25.71 25.73
N GLY A 126 -8.61 26.35 25.06
CA GLY A 126 -10.00 26.37 25.49
C GLY A 126 -10.77 25.26 24.79
N ILE A 127 -11.46 24.42 25.56
CA ILE A 127 -12.23 23.30 25.03
C ILE A 127 -13.69 23.55 25.37
N SER A 128 -14.52 23.69 24.33
CA SER A 128 -15.96 23.77 24.43
C SER A 128 -16.58 22.55 23.77
N SER A 129 -17.59 21.97 24.41
CA SER A 129 -18.40 20.90 23.83
C SER A 129 -19.86 21.29 23.85
N ASN A 130 -20.54 21.11 22.73
CA ASN A 130 -21.98 21.20 22.66
C ASN A 130 -22.56 19.85 23.15
N ASP A 131 -23.04 19.80 24.39
CA ASP A 131 -23.87 18.72 24.95
C ASP A 131 -23.15 17.47 25.53
N TYR A 132 -21.96 17.61 26.12
CA TYR A 132 -21.36 16.54 26.94
C TYR A 132 -21.66 16.68 28.43
N SER A 133 -21.77 15.55 29.14
CA SER A 133 -21.84 15.56 30.60
C SER A 133 -20.51 16.06 31.20
N PRO A 134 -20.52 16.64 32.42
CA PRO A 134 -19.30 17.13 33.09
C PRO A 134 -18.17 16.10 33.16
N GLU A 135 -18.51 14.82 33.38
CA GLU A 135 -17.54 13.72 33.48
C GLU A 135 -16.89 13.42 32.13
N VAL A 136 -17.64 13.54 31.04
CA VAL A 136 -17.12 13.37 29.67
C VAL A 136 -16.15 14.51 29.36
N GLN A 137 -16.52 15.74 29.72
CA GLN A 137 -15.65 16.90 29.54
C GLN A 137 -14.34 16.76 30.33
N GLU A 138 -14.40 16.30 31.58
CA GLU A 138 -13.20 16.08 32.39
C GLU A 138 -12.28 15.01 31.79
N ARG A 139 -12.85 13.91 31.27
CA ARG A 139 -12.08 12.86 30.57
C ARG A 139 -11.41 13.40 29.30
N ILE A 140 -12.14 14.19 28.50
CA ILE A 140 -11.59 14.84 27.30
C ILE A 140 -10.44 15.76 27.68
N ASN A 141 -10.61 16.58 28.72
CA ASN A 141 -9.55 17.45 29.24
C ASN A 141 -8.31 16.66 29.64
N ARG A 142 -8.45 15.54 30.36
CA ARG A 142 -7.31 14.69 30.72
C ARG A 142 -6.63 14.10 29.49
N ILE A 143 -7.39 13.59 28.52
CA ILE A 143 -6.81 13.03 27.28
C ILE A 143 -6.01 14.10 26.54
N ILE A 144 -6.58 15.29 26.37
CA ILE A 144 -5.91 16.38 25.66
C ILE A 144 -4.69 16.86 26.44
N GLU A 145 -4.79 17.01 27.77
CA GLU A 145 -3.66 17.40 28.60
C GLU A 145 -2.50 16.41 28.53
N HIS A 146 -2.77 15.10 28.51
CA HIS A 146 -1.75 14.07 28.35
C HIS A 146 -1.24 13.93 26.91
N SER A 147 -2.02 14.39 25.93
CA SER A 147 -1.63 14.38 24.52
C SER A 147 -0.72 15.55 24.15
N ILE A 148 -0.70 16.62 24.97
CA ILE A 148 0.23 17.74 24.80
C ILE A 148 1.65 17.24 25.13
N PRO A 149 2.57 17.22 24.15
CA PRO A 149 3.91 16.71 24.39
C PRO A 149 4.71 17.55 25.38
N SER A 150 5.53 16.92 26.21
CA SER A 150 6.35 17.61 27.23
C SER A 150 7.43 18.52 26.63
N ASP A 151 7.88 18.23 25.42
CA ASP A 151 8.87 18.97 24.62
C ASP A 151 8.28 20.14 23.83
N LEU A 152 6.95 20.33 23.87
CA LEU A 152 6.27 21.39 23.14
C LEU A 152 6.73 22.80 23.57
N GLU A 153 7.05 22.99 24.85
CA GLU A 153 7.54 24.27 25.35
C GLU A 153 8.93 24.63 24.79
N GLU A 154 9.83 23.63 24.68
CA GLU A 154 11.15 23.83 24.05
C GLU A 154 10.99 24.19 22.57
N PHE A 155 10.07 23.51 21.87
CA PHE A 155 9.73 23.81 20.48
C PHE A 155 9.23 25.24 20.29
N ILE A 156 8.31 25.70 21.15
CA ILE A 156 7.81 27.09 21.12
C ILE A 156 8.94 28.07 21.41
N GLY A 157 9.86 27.74 22.32
CA GLY A 157 11.06 28.53 22.59
C GLY A 157 11.91 28.74 21.33
N LYS A 158 12.14 27.68 20.55
CA LYS A 158 12.88 27.74 19.27
C LYS A 158 12.18 28.63 18.26
N LEU A 159 10.86 28.53 18.13
CA LEU A 159 10.08 29.39 17.23
C LEU A 159 10.17 30.87 17.65
N LYS A 160 10.01 31.16 18.95
CA LYS A 160 10.13 32.54 19.47
C LYS A 160 11.51 33.13 19.24
N PHE A 161 12.56 32.32 19.35
CA PHE A 161 13.93 32.76 19.08
C PHE A 161 14.13 33.11 17.61
N ALA A 162 13.66 32.26 16.69
CA ALA A 162 13.75 32.50 15.25
C ALA A 162 12.97 33.77 14.83
N TYR A 163 11.77 33.96 15.37
CA TYR A 163 10.91 35.13 15.11
C TYR A 163 11.53 36.47 15.57
N LYS A 164 12.38 36.46 16.60
CA LYS A 164 12.99 37.68 17.15
C LYS A 164 14.33 38.05 16.53
N ASN A 165 14.77 37.39 15.45
CA ASN A 165 16.08 37.65 14.85
C ASN A 165 16.03 38.94 13.98
N PRO A 166 16.64 40.06 14.42
CA PRO A 166 16.51 41.36 13.72
C PRO A 166 17.28 41.40 12.38
N LEU A 167 18.10 40.38 12.10
CA LEU A 167 18.97 40.31 10.94
C LEU A 167 18.34 39.57 9.75
N MET A 168 17.14 38.99 9.91
CA MET A 168 16.47 38.21 8.87
C MET A 168 15.42 39.04 8.12
N ASN A 169 15.31 38.82 6.81
CA ASN A 169 14.16 39.29 6.05
C ASN A 169 12.95 38.37 6.28
N ARG A 170 11.74 38.84 5.95
CA ARG A 170 10.49 38.12 6.25
C ARG A 170 10.35 36.79 5.50
N GLU A 171 10.98 36.62 4.34
CA GLU A 171 10.95 35.35 3.59
C GLU A 171 11.85 34.29 4.23
N ASP A 172 13.04 34.70 4.68
CA ASP A 172 14.01 33.82 5.32
C ASP A 172 13.57 33.46 6.75
N GLU A 173 12.87 34.36 7.42
CA GLU A 173 12.19 34.11 8.70
C GLU A 173 11.12 33.02 8.55
N LEU A 174 10.21 33.15 7.57
CA LEU A 174 9.17 32.15 7.32
C LEU A 174 9.76 30.77 6.99
N LYS A 175 10.81 30.72 6.14
CA LYS A 175 11.52 29.45 5.85
C LYS A 175 12.14 28.83 7.10
N SER A 176 12.70 29.65 7.99
CA SER A 176 13.26 29.17 9.25
C SER A 176 12.18 28.56 10.14
N LEU A 177 11.02 29.21 10.26
CA LEU A 177 9.89 28.70 11.05
C LEU A 177 9.32 27.40 10.46
N ASP A 178 9.19 27.32 9.13
CA ASP A 178 8.74 26.12 8.42
C ASP A 178 9.72 24.95 8.64
N THR A 179 11.04 25.23 8.59
CA THR A 179 12.07 24.21 8.82
C THR A 179 12.01 23.67 10.25
N ILE A 180 11.93 24.54 11.25
CA ILE A 180 11.82 24.15 12.66
C ILE A 180 10.54 23.31 12.87
N THR A 181 9.44 23.69 12.25
CA THR A 181 8.16 22.96 12.33
C THR A 181 8.25 21.58 11.66
N ALA A 182 8.85 21.50 10.47
CA ALA A 182 9.03 20.25 9.75
C ALA A 182 9.94 19.28 10.53
N ASP A 183 11.03 19.76 11.11
CA ASP A 183 11.95 18.95 11.91
C ASP A 183 11.28 18.38 13.15
N TYR A 184 10.46 19.18 13.85
CA TYR A 184 9.71 18.72 15.02
C TYR A 184 8.68 17.64 14.63
N LEU A 185 7.97 17.82 13.51
CA LEU A 185 7.00 16.83 13.01
C LEU A 185 7.67 15.53 12.54
N ASP A 186 8.83 15.59 11.89
CA ASP A 186 9.59 14.42 11.43
C ASP A 186 10.16 13.63 12.62
N GLN A 187 10.65 14.32 13.67
CA GLN A 187 11.07 13.68 14.92
C GLN A 187 9.91 12.92 15.59
N LYS A 188 8.70 13.52 15.61
CA LYS A 188 7.48 12.88 16.15
C LYS A 188 6.96 11.74 15.27
N GLN A 189 7.10 11.82 13.95
CA GLN A 189 6.76 10.70 13.04
C GLN A 189 7.72 9.53 13.19
N LYS A 190 8.99 9.79 13.52
CA LYS A 190 10.00 8.76 13.84
C LYS A 190 9.85 8.20 15.26
N HIS A 191 9.30 8.96 16.19
CA HIS A 191 9.01 8.57 17.58
C HIS A 191 7.57 8.94 17.99
N PRO A 192 6.57 8.07 17.73
CA PRO A 192 5.22 8.26 18.24
C PRO A 192 5.23 8.23 19.78
N LEU A 193 4.64 9.23 20.44
CA LEU A 193 4.51 9.23 21.91
C LEU A 193 3.53 8.16 22.38
N ALA A 194 3.86 7.58 23.54
CA ALA A 194 3.21 6.45 24.21
C ALA A 194 3.43 5.10 23.54
N ASN A 195 4.68 4.57 23.59
CA ASN A 195 4.93 3.20 23.12
C ASN A 195 6.27 2.55 23.54
N SER A 196 7.07 3.09 24.46
CA SER A 196 8.42 2.53 24.69
C SER A 196 8.42 1.07 25.17
N GLU A 197 7.45 0.64 25.99
CA GLU A 197 7.35 -0.75 26.45
C GLU A 197 6.55 -1.64 25.50
N PHE A 198 5.40 -1.17 25.00
CA PHE A 198 4.56 -1.94 24.07
C PHE A 198 5.23 -2.11 22.70
N GLU A 199 5.94 -1.11 22.19
CA GLU A 199 6.69 -1.21 20.93
C GLU A 199 7.96 -2.05 21.08
N ASN A 200 8.60 -2.05 22.26
CA ASN A 200 9.68 -2.99 22.53
C ASN A 200 9.15 -4.43 22.62
N LEU A 201 8.02 -4.67 23.29
CA LEU A 201 7.37 -5.97 23.27
C LEU A 201 6.92 -6.37 21.85
N GLU A 202 6.40 -5.44 21.04
CA GLU A 202 5.97 -5.71 19.67
C GLU A 202 7.16 -5.95 18.73
N LYS A 203 8.27 -5.22 18.91
CA LYS A 203 9.53 -5.45 18.19
C LYS A 203 10.15 -6.79 18.59
N ILE A 204 10.17 -7.12 19.88
CA ILE A 204 10.66 -8.41 20.38
C ILE A 204 9.75 -9.54 19.88
N THR A 205 8.42 -9.43 19.99
CA THR A 205 7.50 -10.45 19.48
C THR A 205 7.54 -10.56 17.95
N LYS A 206 7.66 -9.46 17.20
CA LYS A 206 7.88 -9.52 15.74
C LYS A 206 9.21 -10.16 15.40
N ALA A 207 10.29 -9.86 16.12
CA ALA A 207 11.60 -10.47 15.92
C ALA A 207 11.61 -11.96 16.27
N VAL A 208 11.02 -12.34 17.41
CA VAL A 208 10.85 -13.72 17.87
C VAL A 208 9.93 -14.48 16.92
N ARG A 209 8.80 -13.89 16.48
CA ARG A 209 7.88 -14.49 15.50
C ARG A 209 8.54 -14.68 14.14
N ARG A 210 9.35 -13.71 13.69
CA ARG A 210 10.12 -13.85 12.43
C ARG A 210 11.14 -14.98 12.54
N ARG A 211 11.91 -15.05 13.63
CA ARG A 211 12.86 -16.15 13.87
C ARG A 211 12.15 -17.49 14.02
N SER A 212 11.05 -17.54 14.76
CA SER A 212 10.20 -18.73 14.94
C SER A 212 9.63 -19.22 13.62
N ASN A 213 9.10 -18.33 12.76
CA ASN A 213 8.65 -18.71 11.42
C ASN A 213 9.78 -19.28 10.53
N ILE A 214 11.00 -18.76 10.68
CA ILE A 214 12.18 -19.31 9.98
C ILE A 214 12.49 -20.71 10.52
N TYR A 215 12.55 -20.91 11.84
CA TYR A 215 12.78 -22.23 12.44
C TYR A 215 11.67 -23.23 12.10
N LEU A 216 10.40 -22.82 12.13
CA LEU A 216 9.26 -23.64 11.76
C LEU A 216 9.32 -24.01 10.26
N GLY A 217 9.76 -23.08 9.41
CA GLY A 217 10.04 -23.35 8.01
C GLY A 217 11.17 -24.37 7.82
N ILE A 218 12.28 -24.23 8.57
CA ILE A 218 13.40 -25.18 8.54
C ILE A 218 12.95 -26.56 9.01
N ILE A 219 12.25 -26.65 10.14
CA ILE A 219 11.70 -27.91 10.66
C ILE A 219 10.75 -28.53 9.63
N GLY A 220 9.87 -27.73 9.03
CA GLY A 220 8.97 -28.20 7.98
C GLY A 220 9.71 -28.77 6.77
N VAL A 221 10.78 -28.10 6.31
CA VAL A 221 11.63 -28.59 5.22
C VAL A 221 12.39 -29.86 5.63
N MET A 222 12.93 -29.92 6.85
CA MET A 222 13.63 -31.11 7.35
C MET A 222 12.70 -32.31 7.46
N VAL A 223 11.47 -32.12 7.95
CA VAL A 223 10.44 -33.17 8.01
C VAL A 223 10.08 -33.61 6.59
N LEU A 224 9.88 -32.68 5.66
CA LEU A 224 9.60 -33.00 4.26
C LEU A 224 10.71 -33.83 3.62
N ILE A 225 11.97 -33.45 3.84
CA ILE A 225 13.15 -34.19 3.35
C ILE A 225 13.20 -35.57 4.00
N GLY A 226 13.00 -35.66 5.32
CA GLY A 226 13.01 -36.93 6.04
C GLY A 226 11.93 -37.90 5.55
N VAL A 227 10.71 -37.41 5.35
CA VAL A 227 9.59 -38.19 4.78
C VAL A 227 9.91 -38.61 3.34
N LEU A 228 10.43 -37.70 2.51
CA LEU A 228 10.81 -38.03 1.14
C LEU A 228 11.93 -39.08 1.10
N SER A 229 12.97 -38.93 1.92
CA SER A 229 14.06 -39.90 2.05
C SER A 229 13.56 -41.26 2.54
N TYR A 230 12.62 -41.28 3.49
CA TYR A 230 11.98 -42.51 3.95
C TYR A 230 11.21 -43.20 2.83
N ILE A 231 10.41 -42.46 2.06
CA ILE A 231 9.69 -43.00 0.89
C ILE A 231 10.68 -43.55 -0.14
N LEU A 232 11.75 -42.81 -0.45
CA LEU A 232 12.75 -43.25 -1.42
C LEU A 232 13.47 -44.53 -0.99
N PHE A 233 13.72 -44.68 0.31
CA PHE A 233 14.34 -45.85 0.90
C PHE A 233 13.38 -47.05 0.94
N GLU A 234 12.18 -46.85 1.48
CA GLU A 234 11.15 -47.89 1.66
C GLU A 234 10.72 -48.51 0.33
N PHE A 235 10.52 -47.68 -0.69
CA PHE A 235 10.12 -48.14 -2.03
C PHE A 235 11.31 -48.46 -2.95
N GLN A 236 12.55 -48.40 -2.45
CA GLN A 236 13.77 -48.66 -3.22
C GLN A 236 13.83 -47.90 -4.57
N LEU A 237 13.38 -46.64 -4.59
CA LEU A 237 13.24 -45.84 -5.82
C LEU A 237 14.58 -45.32 -6.39
N PHE A 238 15.68 -45.46 -5.66
CA PHE A 238 17.00 -44.92 -6.06
C PHE A 238 17.53 -45.45 -7.41
N PRO A 239 17.47 -46.76 -7.73
CA PRO A 239 17.91 -47.27 -9.02
C PRO A 239 17.08 -46.71 -10.18
N ASP A 240 15.75 -46.63 -10.02
CA ASP A 240 14.84 -46.11 -11.04
C ASP A 240 15.09 -44.62 -11.30
N ILE A 241 15.35 -43.84 -10.23
CA ILE A 241 15.71 -42.43 -10.35
C ILE A 241 17.05 -42.26 -11.06
N ASN A 242 18.06 -43.06 -10.72
CA ASN A 242 19.35 -43.01 -11.41
C ASN A 242 19.24 -43.40 -12.88
N ALA A 243 18.44 -44.43 -13.20
CA ALA A 243 18.16 -44.81 -14.58
C ALA A 243 17.46 -43.67 -15.34
N PHE A 244 16.48 -43.02 -14.72
CA PHE A 244 15.78 -41.87 -15.27
C PHE A 244 16.70 -40.65 -15.50
N LEU A 245 17.56 -40.31 -14.55
CA LEU A 245 18.47 -39.16 -14.63
C LEU A 245 19.52 -39.33 -15.73
N ASN A 246 19.95 -40.57 -15.98
CA ASN A 246 20.96 -40.90 -17.00
C ASN A 246 20.35 -41.26 -18.36
N ALA A 247 19.02 -41.37 -18.46
CA ALA A 247 18.32 -41.67 -19.71
C ALA A 247 18.56 -40.62 -20.81
N ASP A 248 18.45 -41.05 -22.06
CA ASP A 248 18.50 -40.20 -23.26
C ASP A 248 19.71 -39.26 -23.31
N ASN A 249 20.90 -39.76 -22.96
CA ASN A 249 22.13 -38.97 -22.89
C ASN A 249 21.98 -37.74 -21.96
N HIS A 250 21.51 -37.99 -20.74
CA HIS A 250 21.39 -36.98 -19.68
C HIS A 250 20.47 -35.81 -20.09
N ILE A 251 19.41 -36.09 -20.87
CA ILE A 251 18.52 -35.04 -21.39
C ILE A 251 17.85 -34.26 -20.26
N PHE A 252 17.53 -34.91 -19.14
CA PHE A 252 16.96 -34.27 -17.97
C PHE A 252 17.83 -33.10 -17.48
N TYR A 253 19.14 -33.32 -17.30
CA TYR A 253 20.06 -32.28 -16.85
C TYR A 253 20.20 -31.14 -17.88
N LYS A 254 20.21 -31.47 -19.17
CA LYS A 254 20.19 -30.45 -20.24
C LYS A 254 18.93 -29.60 -20.16
N MET A 255 17.76 -30.22 -19.96
CA MET A 255 16.48 -29.53 -19.85
C MET A 255 16.37 -28.72 -18.56
N LEU A 256 16.97 -29.20 -17.46
CA LEU A 256 17.10 -28.44 -16.22
C LEU A 256 17.91 -27.16 -16.43
N ALA A 257 19.04 -27.23 -17.12
CA ALA A 257 19.84 -26.06 -17.47
C ALA A 257 19.09 -25.10 -18.42
N VAL A 258 18.35 -25.63 -19.41
CA VAL A 258 17.53 -24.82 -20.32
C VAL A 258 16.41 -24.10 -19.56
N GLY A 259 15.66 -24.82 -18.72
CA GLY A 259 14.62 -24.24 -17.87
C GLY A 259 15.17 -23.16 -16.95
N PHE A 260 16.38 -23.39 -16.40
CA PHE A 260 17.10 -22.39 -15.61
C PHE A 260 17.39 -21.12 -16.43
N VAL A 261 18.05 -21.24 -17.58
CA VAL A 261 18.40 -20.08 -18.42
C VAL A 261 17.16 -19.34 -18.92
N ALA A 262 16.13 -20.08 -19.36
CA ALA A 262 14.89 -19.50 -19.85
C ALA A 262 14.15 -18.74 -18.74
N GLU A 263 14.03 -19.31 -17.54
CA GLU A 263 13.34 -18.64 -16.42
C GLU A 263 14.16 -17.49 -15.82
N LEU A 264 15.51 -17.58 -15.81
CA LEU A 264 16.37 -16.47 -15.40
C LEU A 264 16.07 -15.21 -16.21
N VAL A 265 15.87 -15.40 -17.52
CA VAL A 265 15.51 -14.34 -18.45
C VAL A 265 14.08 -13.85 -18.23
N VAL A 266 13.15 -14.77 -18.07
CA VAL A 266 11.70 -14.49 -18.03
C VAL A 266 11.30 -13.88 -16.70
N GLY A 267 11.80 -14.39 -15.59
CA GLY A 267 11.57 -13.80 -14.27
C GLY A 267 12.05 -12.36 -14.17
N SER A 268 12.96 -11.93 -15.05
CA SER A 268 13.42 -10.54 -15.12
C SER A 268 12.77 -9.66 -16.19
N THR A 269 12.32 -10.21 -17.31
CA THR A 269 11.73 -9.43 -18.41
C THR A 269 10.22 -9.63 -18.60
N GLY A 270 9.65 -10.64 -17.95
CA GLY A 270 8.24 -11.03 -18.00
C GLY A 270 7.80 -11.68 -19.31
N MET A 271 8.70 -11.98 -20.26
CA MET A 271 8.40 -12.54 -21.58
C MET A 271 9.56 -13.42 -22.08
N GLY A 272 9.27 -14.44 -22.89
CA GLY A 272 10.30 -15.12 -23.70
C GLY A 272 10.60 -16.59 -23.39
N TYR A 273 9.98 -17.19 -22.35
CA TYR A 273 10.28 -18.56 -21.90
C TYR A 273 10.18 -19.56 -23.05
N GLY A 274 8.99 -19.64 -23.66
CA GLY A 274 8.75 -20.55 -24.77
C GLY A 274 9.63 -20.29 -25.98
N ILE A 275 9.98 -19.04 -26.29
CA ILE A 275 10.87 -18.74 -27.43
C ILE A 275 12.27 -19.29 -27.18
N ILE A 276 12.82 -19.05 -25.98
CA ILE A 276 14.15 -19.53 -25.59
C ILE A 276 14.18 -21.05 -25.57
N CYS A 277 13.23 -21.67 -24.89
CA CYS A 277 13.10 -23.12 -24.85
C CYS A 277 12.96 -23.71 -26.26
N THR A 278 12.05 -23.18 -27.10
CA THR A 278 11.90 -23.63 -28.49
C THR A 278 13.22 -23.54 -29.25
N THR A 279 13.92 -22.41 -29.19
CA THR A 279 15.19 -22.27 -29.93
C THR A 279 16.25 -23.26 -29.49
N ILE A 280 16.40 -23.49 -28.19
CA ILE A 280 17.41 -24.43 -27.69
C ILE A 280 17.00 -25.88 -27.97
N LEU A 281 15.74 -26.24 -27.75
CA LEU A 281 15.26 -27.60 -28.00
C LEU A 281 15.29 -27.96 -29.49
N LEU A 282 15.01 -27.00 -30.38
CA LEU A 282 15.19 -27.19 -31.83
C LEU A 282 16.66 -27.40 -32.19
N MET A 283 17.58 -26.63 -31.58
CA MET A 283 19.02 -26.80 -31.77
C MET A 283 19.50 -28.19 -31.32
N LEU A 284 18.86 -28.76 -30.29
CA LEU A 284 19.09 -30.12 -29.79
C LEU A 284 18.39 -31.20 -30.64
N ASN A 285 17.79 -30.81 -31.77
CA ASN A 285 17.14 -31.67 -32.75
C ASN A 285 15.90 -32.42 -32.24
N ILE A 286 15.29 -31.95 -31.14
CA ILE A 286 14.05 -32.51 -30.59
C ILE A 286 12.90 -32.23 -31.56
N ALA A 287 11.94 -33.16 -31.69
CA ALA A 287 10.83 -33.00 -32.62
C ALA A 287 9.89 -31.84 -32.20
N PRO A 288 9.46 -30.95 -33.12
CA PRO A 288 8.65 -29.78 -32.77
C PRO A 288 7.40 -30.04 -31.93
N PRO A 289 6.62 -31.13 -32.16
CA PRO A 289 5.47 -31.44 -31.32
C PRO A 289 5.86 -31.70 -29.86
N ILE A 290 6.96 -32.42 -29.61
CA ILE A 290 7.49 -32.72 -28.27
C ILE A 290 7.96 -31.44 -27.58
N ILE A 291 8.63 -30.55 -28.33
CA ILE A 291 9.07 -29.25 -27.84
C ILE A 291 7.89 -28.46 -27.30
N SER A 292 6.86 -28.27 -28.13
CA SER A 292 5.70 -27.47 -27.75
C SER A 292 4.93 -28.13 -26.61
N ALA A 293 4.70 -29.44 -26.66
CA ALA A 293 4.06 -30.18 -25.57
C ALA A 293 4.81 -30.00 -24.24
N SER A 294 6.13 -30.09 -24.26
CA SER A 294 6.96 -29.98 -23.05
C SER A 294 6.95 -28.58 -22.47
N ILE A 295 7.08 -27.57 -23.33
CA ILE A 295 7.06 -26.16 -22.92
C ILE A 295 5.71 -25.79 -22.32
N HIS A 296 4.59 -26.10 -22.98
CA HIS A 296 3.27 -25.73 -22.47
C HIS A 296 2.91 -26.48 -21.19
N SER A 297 3.39 -27.72 -21.03
CA SER A 297 3.23 -28.47 -19.78
C SER A 297 4.00 -27.81 -18.63
N ALA A 298 5.27 -27.46 -18.82
CA ALA A 298 6.06 -26.76 -17.80
C ALA A 298 5.54 -25.34 -17.53
N GLU A 299 5.23 -24.59 -18.58
CA GLU A 299 4.80 -23.19 -18.50
C GLU A 299 3.39 -23.04 -17.90
N THR A 300 2.57 -24.09 -17.91
CA THR A 300 1.29 -24.11 -17.19
C THR A 300 1.48 -23.83 -15.71
N PHE A 301 2.50 -24.40 -15.07
CA PHE A 301 2.76 -24.20 -13.64
C PHE A 301 3.35 -22.81 -13.35
N THR A 302 4.31 -22.35 -14.16
CA THR A 302 4.92 -21.02 -13.96
C THR A 302 3.92 -19.89 -14.22
N SER A 303 3.10 -20.02 -15.26
CA SER A 303 2.01 -19.06 -15.56
C SER A 303 0.86 -19.13 -14.56
N ALA A 304 0.59 -20.29 -13.94
CA ALA A 304 -0.36 -20.41 -12.83
C ALA A 304 0.06 -19.51 -11.67
N ALA A 305 1.32 -19.63 -11.23
CA ALA A 305 1.86 -18.82 -10.14
C ALA A 305 1.77 -17.32 -10.45
N GLY A 306 2.18 -16.92 -11.65
CA GLY A 306 2.06 -15.54 -12.12
C GLY A 306 0.61 -15.06 -12.15
N SER A 307 -0.32 -15.88 -12.63
CA SER A 307 -1.75 -15.57 -12.70
C SER A 307 -2.37 -15.37 -11.32
N ILE A 308 -2.06 -16.25 -10.36
CA ILE A 308 -2.52 -16.14 -8.97
C ILE A 308 -2.00 -14.83 -8.34
N SER A 309 -0.72 -14.52 -8.55
CA SER A 309 -0.10 -13.28 -8.05
C SER A 309 -0.79 -12.04 -8.62
N HIS A 310 -0.96 -11.96 -9.94
CA HIS A 310 -1.64 -10.82 -10.58
C HIS A 310 -3.11 -10.72 -10.18
N PHE A 311 -3.80 -11.84 -9.98
CA PHE A 311 -5.19 -11.85 -9.52
C PHE A 311 -5.32 -11.32 -8.09
N ARG A 312 -4.48 -11.79 -7.15
CA ARG A 312 -4.44 -11.29 -5.75
C ARG A 312 -4.10 -9.81 -5.68
N LEU A 313 -3.21 -9.34 -6.55
CA LEU A 313 -2.83 -7.92 -6.65
C LEU A 313 -3.86 -7.05 -7.39
N LYS A 314 -5.02 -7.59 -7.79
CA LYS A 314 -6.07 -6.88 -8.56
C LYS A 314 -5.55 -6.26 -9.87
N ASN A 315 -4.57 -6.93 -10.51
CA ASN A 315 -3.96 -6.50 -11.76
C ASN A 315 -4.73 -7.00 -13.00
N VAL A 316 -5.85 -7.69 -12.83
CA VAL A 316 -6.50 -8.44 -13.91
C VAL A 316 -7.83 -7.81 -14.29
N ASN A 317 -8.03 -7.55 -15.59
CA ASN A 317 -9.29 -7.08 -16.15
C ASN A 317 -10.03 -8.24 -16.82
N MET A 318 -11.08 -8.76 -16.19
CA MET A 318 -11.84 -9.92 -16.69
C MET A 318 -12.45 -9.72 -18.08
N LYS A 319 -12.80 -8.49 -18.47
CA LYS A 319 -13.32 -8.21 -19.81
C LYS A 319 -12.23 -8.46 -20.87
N LEU A 320 -11.00 -8.01 -20.59
CA LEU A 320 -9.85 -8.24 -21.46
C LEU A 320 -9.47 -9.73 -21.49
N VAL A 321 -9.49 -10.41 -20.35
CA VAL A 321 -9.22 -11.85 -20.25
C VAL A 321 -10.20 -12.64 -21.11
N LYS A 322 -11.52 -12.42 -20.97
CA LYS A 322 -12.52 -13.13 -21.79
C LYS A 322 -12.36 -12.85 -23.28
N ALA A 323 -12.06 -11.60 -23.65
CA ALA A 323 -11.85 -11.19 -25.04
C ALA A 323 -10.60 -11.82 -25.69
N LEU A 324 -9.57 -12.14 -24.89
CA LEU A 324 -8.34 -12.80 -25.34
C LEU A 324 -8.41 -14.32 -25.24
N ALA A 325 -8.80 -14.85 -24.07
CA ALA A 325 -8.73 -16.26 -23.74
C ALA A 325 -9.66 -17.12 -24.60
N ILE A 326 -10.91 -16.69 -24.85
CA ILE A 326 -11.86 -17.50 -25.62
C ILE A 326 -11.35 -17.74 -27.05
N PRO A 327 -10.96 -16.70 -27.83
CA PRO A 327 -10.34 -16.93 -29.13
C PRO A 327 -8.98 -17.63 -29.03
N ALA A 328 -8.19 -17.34 -27.99
CA ALA A 328 -6.88 -17.98 -27.80
C ALA A 328 -6.99 -19.49 -27.60
N ILE A 329 -7.99 -19.99 -26.87
CA ILE A 329 -8.26 -21.43 -26.70
C ILE A 329 -8.47 -22.09 -28.07
N ILE A 330 -9.32 -21.50 -28.91
CA ILE A 330 -9.60 -22.02 -30.26
C ILE A 330 -8.31 -22.02 -31.09
N GLY A 331 -7.56 -20.92 -31.04
CA GLY A 331 -6.26 -20.80 -31.71
C GLY A 331 -5.28 -21.87 -31.23
N ALA A 332 -5.19 -22.10 -29.92
CA ALA A 332 -4.31 -23.08 -29.30
C ALA A 332 -4.57 -24.48 -29.80
N ILE A 333 -5.85 -24.89 -29.79
CA ILE A 333 -6.27 -26.22 -30.22
C ILE A 333 -5.89 -26.42 -31.69
N ILE A 334 -6.21 -25.44 -32.56
CA ILE A 334 -5.84 -25.49 -33.98
C ILE A 334 -4.32 -25.54 -34.14
N GLY A 335 -3.57 -24.72 -33.40
CA GLY A 335 -2.11 -24.67 -33.44
C GLY A 335 -1.45 -25.97 -32.99
N ALA A 336 -1.92 -26.56 -31.89
CA ALA A 336 -1.43 -27.82 -31.36
C ALA A 336 -1.76 -29.01 -32.28
N LEU A 337 -2.99 -29.08 -32.82
CA LEU A 337 -3.37 -30.10 -33.79
C LEU A 337 -2.56 -29.97 -35.09
N SER A 338 -2.42 -28.75 -35.61
CA SER A 338 -1.62 -28.47 -36.81
C SER A 338 -0.16 -28.85 -36.59
N LEU A 339 0.43 -28.46 -35.45
CA LEU A 339 1.80 -28.82 -35.13
C LEU A 339 1.98 -30.33 -34.97
N THR A 340 1.03 -31.01 -34.32
CA THR A 340 1.10 -32.47 -34.17
C THR A 340 1.12 -33.15 -35.54
N TYR A 341 0.19 -32.77 -36.42
CA TYR A 341 0.08 -33.34 -37.76
C TYR A 341 1.30 -32.99 -38.64
N PHE A 342 1.58 -31.71 -38.85
CA PHE A 342 2.69 -31.29 -39.73
C PHE A 342 4.06 -31.59 -39.12
N GLY A 343 4.19 -31.55 -37.80
CA GLY A 343 5.45 -31.84 -37.12
C GLY A 343 5.81 -33.32 -37.13
N GLN A 344 4.83 -34.23 -37.24
CA GLN A 344 5.07 -35.67 -37.44
C GLN A 344 5.33 -36.01 -38.91
N HIS A 345 4.53 -35.48 -39.84
CA HIS A 345 4.62 -35.84 -41.26
C HIS A 345 5.63 -35.01 -42.07
N TYR A 346 5.89 -33.76 -41.67
CA TYR A 346 6.68 -32.79 -42.42
C TYR A 346 7.71 -32.06 -41.53
N ALA A 347 8.33 -32.78 -40.59
CA ALA A 347 9.27 -32.22 -39.62
C ALA A 347 10.40 -31.39 -40.27
N HIS A 348 10.90 -31.82 -41.43
CA HIS A 348 11.95 -31.14 -42.19
C HIS A 348 11.54 -29.75 -42.71
N ILE A 349 10.23 -29.51 -42.92
CA ILE A 349 9.69 -28.20 -43.33
C ILE A 349 9.32 -27.38 -42.10
N VAL A 350 8.72 -28.02 -41.08
CA VAL A 350 8.24 -27.33 -39.88
C VAL A 350 9.38 -26.75 -39.05
N LYS A 351 10.48 -27.49 -38.86
CA LYS A 351 11.67 -27.04 -38.11
C LYS A 351 12.25 -25.71 -38.62
N PRO A 352 12.57 -25.54 -39.92
CA PRO A 352 13.08 -24.28 -40.43
C PRO A 352 12.04 -23.16 -40.38
N ILE A 353 10.75 -23.44 -40.58
CA ILE A 353 9.68 -22.42 -40.43
C ILE A 353 9.66 -21.86 -39.00
N ILE A 354 9.66 -22.73 -37.98
CA ILE A 354 9.68 -22.29 -36.57
C ILE A 354 11.00 -21.56 -36.26
N SER A 355 12.12 -22.02 -36.80
CA SER A 355 13.42 -21.38 -36.61
C SER A 355 13.47 -19.98 -37.24
N CYS A 356 12.90 -19.78 -38.42
CA CYS A 356 12.75 -18.46 -39.05
C CYS A 356 11.81 -17.54 -38.26
N TYR A 357 10.72 -18.08 -37.70
CA TYR A 357 9.82 -17.31 -36.85
C TYR A 357 10.48 -16.86 -35.54
N THR A 358 11.20 -17.76 -34.87
CA THR A 358 11.96 -17.43 -33.65
C THR A 358 13.07 -16.42 -33.93
N LEU A 359 13.75 -16.52 -35.09
CA LEU A 359 14.70 -15.52 -35.56
C LEU A 359 14.05 -14.15 -35.70
N TYR A 360 12.89 -14.07 -36.36
CA TYR A 360 12.12 -12.82 -36.50
C TYR A 360 11.76 -12.22 -35.13
N LEU A 361 11.32 -13.05 -34.17
CA LEU A 361 11.02 -12.61 -32.81
C LEU A 361 12.28 -12.10 -32.10
N GLY A 362 13.41 -12.81 -32.21
CA GLY A 362 14.70 -12.39 -31.66
C GLY A 362 15.13 -11.02 -32.18
N ILE A 363 15.01 -10.80 -33.50
CA ILE A 363 15.28 -9.50 -34.14
C ILE A 363 14.34 -8.42 -33.59
N ASN A 364 13.05 -8.70 -33.44
CA ASN A 364 12.09 -7.73 -32.89
C ASN A 364 12.36 -7.39 -31.43
N ILE A 365 12.74 -8.38 -30.61
CA ILE A 365 13.13 -8.18 -29.22
C ILE A 365 14.37 -7.27 -29.16
N LEU A 366 15.39 -7.56 -29.97
CA LEU A 366 16.62 -6.76 -30.04
C LEU A 366 16.34 -5.33 -30.51
N ARG A 367 15.53 -5.14 -31.56
CA ARG A 367 15.13 -3.81 -32.06
C ARG A 367 14.39 -2.99 -31.00
N ASN A 368 13.52 -3.62 -30.22
CA ASN A 368 12.80 -2.93 -29.14
C ASN A 368 13.75 -2.44 -28.04
N ALA A 369 14.88 -3.12 -27.79
CA ALA A 369 15.88 -2.69 -26.80
C ALA A 369 16.52 -1.33 -27.14
N PHE A 370 16.68 -1.02 -28.44
CA PHE A 370 17.33 0.21 -28.92
C PHE A 370 16.35 1.32 -29.30
N LYS A 371 15.04 1.07 -29.24
CA LYS A 371 14.04 2.05 -29.62
C LYS A 371 13.99 3.17 -28.57
N ASN A 372 14.44 4.37 -28.95
CA ASN A 372 14.40 5.54 -28.07
C ASN A 372 12.95 5.92 -27.77
N ASN A 373 12.58 5.98 -26.49
CA ASN A 373 11.27 6.47 -26.01
C ASN A 373 11.16 7.99 -26.20
N ARG A 374 11.22 8.47 -27.44
CA ARG A 374 10.81 9.84 -27.75
C ARG A 374 9.29 9.91 -27.58
N LYS A 375 8.86 10.64 -26.55
CA LYS A 375 7.47 11.01 -26.23
C LYS A 375 6.65 11.25 -27.51
N LYS A 376 5.92 10.23 -27.97
CA LYS A 376 4.79 10.44 -28.89
C LYS A 376 3.52 10.35 -28.07
N LYS A 377 3.01 11.52 -27.65
CA LYS A 377 1.58 11.71 -27.42
C LYS A 377 0.89 11.34 -28.74
N ARG A 378 0.41 10.10 -28.86
CA ARG A 378 -0.55 9.72 -29.89
C ARG A 378 -1.71 9.03 -29.19
N THR A 379 -2.81 9.77 -29.14
CA THR A 379 -4.18 9.29 -29.03
C THR A 379 -4.49 8.34 -30.19
N GLN A 380 -3.83 7.19 -30.27
CA GLN A 380 -4.23 6.15 -31.22
C GLN A 380 -5.34 5.33 -30.58
N LYS A 381 -6.58 5.57 -31.01
CA LYS A 381 -7.66 4.60 -30.91
C LYS A 381 -7.12 3.28 -31.46
N SER A 382 -7.02 2.29 -30.58
CA SER A 382 -6.63 0.92 -30.93
C SER A 382 -7.64 0.35 -31.94
N SER A 383 -7.31 0.32 -33.23
CA SER A 383 -8.14 -0.33 -34.27
C SER A 383 -7.95 -1.85 -34.29
N ARG A 384 -7.01 -2.40 -33.51
CA ARG A 384 -6.68 -3.82 -33.56
C ARG A 384 -7.73 -4.64 -32.81
N ASN A 385 -8.29 -5.63 -33.49
CA ASN A 385 -9.31 -6.51 -32.92
C ASN A 385 -8.66 -7.48 -31.91
N ILE A 386 -8.95 -7.28 -30.62
CA ILE A 386 -8.42 -8.07 -29.51
C ILE A 386 -8.74 -9.56 -29.68
N LYS A 387 -9.91 -9.89 -30.25
CA LYS A 387 -10.31 -11.29 -30.47
C LYS A 387 -9.43 -11.98 -31.50
N VAL A 388 -9.13 -11.28 -32.60
CA VAL A 388 -8.23 -11.76 -33.65
C VAL A 388 -6.81 -11.93 -33.10
N LEU A 389 -6.36 -10.97 -32.29
CA LEU A 389 -5.06 -11.05 -31.62
C LEU A 389 -4.97 -12.26 -30.67
N GLY A 390 -6.05 -12.55 -29.92
CA GLY A 390 -6.15 -13.75 -29.08
C GLY A 390 -6.07 -15.03 -29.91
N LEU A 391 -6.84 -15.14 -30.98
CA LEU A 391 -6.88 -16.31 -31.88
C LEU A 391 -5.50 -16.63 -32.47
N PHE A 392 -4.89 -15.65 -33.16
CA PHE A 392 -3.57 -15.84 -33.77
C PHE A 392 -2.47 -15.98 -32.71
N GLY A 393 -2.58 -15.27 -31.60
CA GLY A 393 -1.66 -15.40 -30.48
C GLY A 393 -1.65 -16.82 -29.92
N GLY A 394 -2.83 -17.41 -29.69
CA GLY A 394 -2.95 -18.78 -29.21
C GLY A 394 -2.44 -19.81 -30.22
N PHE A 395 -2.79 -19.65 -31.50
CA PHE A 395 -2.28 -20.52 -32.57
C PHE A 395 -0.75 -20.52 -32.64
N ILE A 396 -0.15 -19.33 -32.67
CA ILE A 396 1.30 -19.20 -32.81
C ILE A 396 2.03 -19.72 -31.57
N ASP A 397 1.51 -19.46 -30.36
CA ASP A 397 2.11 -19.96 -29.12
C ASP A 397 2.14 -21.49 -29.13
N SER A 398 1.01 -22.15 -29.38
CA SER A 398 0.92 -23.61 -29.43
C SER A 398 1.68 -24.23 -30.61
N PHE A 399 1.68 -23.59 -31.79
CA PHE A 399 2.36 -24.13 -32.97
C PHE A 399 3.88 -24.00 -32.89
N THR A 400 4.40 -22.92 -32.30
CA THR A 400 5.84 -22.68 -32.26
C THR A 400 6.47 -22.98 -30.90
N GLY A 401 5.67 -23.31 -29.88
CA GLY A 401 6.15 -23.51 -28.51
C GLY A 401 6.38 -22.20 -27.76
N GLY A 402 5.90 -21.05 -28.28
CA GLY A 402 6.05 -19.74 -27.64
C GLY A 402 5.65 -18.57 -28.55
N GLY A 403 5.78 -17.33 -28.09
CA GLY A 403 5.53 -16.14 -28.91
C GLY A 403 4.35 -15.28 -28.46
N TRP A 404 3.52 -15.76 -27.52
CA TRP A 404 2.43 -14.99 -26.92
C TRP A 404 2.87 -13.62 -26.40
N GLY A 405 4.00 -13.57 -25.66
CA GLY A 405 4.50 -12.34 -25.03
C GLY A 405 4.78 -11.21 -26.03
N PRO A 406 5.73 -11.39 -26.97
CA PRO A 406 6.03 -10.36 -27.97
C PRO A 406 4.85 -10.01 -28.89
N MET A 407 3.99 -10.99 -29.19
CA MET A 407 2.88 -10.81 -30.14
C MET A 407 1.65 -10.17 -29.48
N VAL A 408 1.11 -10.76 -28.43
CA VAL A 408 -0.13 -10.32 -27.77
C VAL A 408 0.17 -9.24 -26.73
N THR A 409 0.99 -9.55 -25.72
CA THR A 409 1.31 -8.59 -24.64
C THR A 409 2.00 -7.35 -25.20
N GLY A 410 2.97 -7.54 -26.09
CA GLY A 410 3.68 -6.45 -26.77
C GLY A 410 2.78 -5.57 -27.63
N SER A 411 1.79 -6.14 -28.32
CA SER A 411 0.83 -5.34 -29.11
C SER A 411 -0.12 -4.55 -28.23
N LEU A 412 -0.64 -5.14 -27.15
CA LEU A 412 -1.53 -4.45 -26.21
C LEU A 412 -0.84 -3.29 -25.48
N LEU A 413 0.45 -3.44 -25.15
CA LEU A 413 1.27 -2.35 -24.61
C LEU A 413 1.49 -1.23 -25.63
N LYS A 414 1.70 -1.56 -26.91
CA LYS A 414 1.82 -0.57 -28.00
C LYS A 414 0.52 0.19 -28.24
N ASP A 415 -0.63 -0.43 -27.97
CA ASP A 415 -1.96 0.17 -28.12
C ASP A 415 -2.30 1.15 -26.96
N GLY A 416 -1.33 1.49 -26.09
CA GLY A 416 -1.45 2.51 -25.04
C GLY A 416 -2.31 2.07 -23.85
N ARG A 417 -2.67 0.79 -23.76
CA ARG A 417 -3.40 0.22 -22.62
C ARG A 417 -2.52 0.27 -21.38
N THR A 418 -3.15 0.40 -20.22
CA THR A 418 -2.47 0.48 -18.92
C THR A 418 -1.62 -0.77 -18.65
N PRO A 419 -0.28 -0.64 -18.53
CA PRO A 419 0.64 -1.80 -18.51
C PRO A 419 0.30 -2.85 -17.45
N ARG A 420 -0.06 -2.40 -16.24
CA ARG A 420 -0.47 -3.28 -15.13
C ARG A 420 -1.60 -4.24 -15.51
N TYR A 421 -2.64 -3.72 -16.17
CA TYR A 421 -3.81 -4.52 -16.57
C TYR A 421 -3.52 -5.36 -17.81
N VAL A 422 -2.67 -4.88 -18.72
CA VAL A 422 -2.23 -5.66 -19.88
C VAL A 422 -1.45 -6.89 -19.44
N ILE A 423 -0.43 -6.70 -18.60
CA ILE A 423 0.43 -7.78 -18.13
C ILE A 423 -0.41 -8.77 -17.32
N GLY A 424 -1.17 -8.31 -16.31
CA GLY A 424 -1.97 -9.20 -15.47
C GLY A 424 -3.05 -9.98 -16.23
N SER A 425 -3.77 -9.33 -17.15
CA SER A 425 -4.80 -10.01 -17.97
C SER A 425 -4.18 -10.95 -19.01
N SER A 426 -3.06 -10.57 -19.60
CA SER A 426 -2.34 -11.38 -20.58
C SER A 426 -1.73 -12.63 -19.95
N THR A 427 -1.19 -12.53 -18.72
CA THR A 427 -0.69 -13.70 -17.96
C THR A 427 -1.81 -14.67 -17.64
N LEU A 428 -2.98 -14.19 -17.19
CA LEU A 428 -4.12 -15.08 -16.91
C LEU A 428 -4.66 -15.74 -18.19
N SER A 429 -4.77 -14.99 -19.30
CA SER A 429 -5.13 -15.58 -20.60
C SER A 429 -4.09 -16.60 -21.06
N LYS A 430 -2.80 -16.35 -20.82
CA LYS A 430 -1.72 -17.28 -21.15
C LYS A 430 -1.82 -18.57 -20.34
N PHE A 431 -2.11 -18.50 -19.04
CA PHE A 431 -2.31 -19.70 -18.22
C PHE A 431 -3.44 -20.60 -18.75
N ILE A 432 -4.58 -20.02 -19.13
CA ILE A 432 -5.70 -20.75 -19.73
C ILE A 432 -5.28 -21.39 -21.07
N LEU A 433 -4.54 -20.64 -21.88
CA LEU A 433 -4.01 -21.08 -23.17
C LEU A 433 -3.02 -22.25 -23.02
N THR A 434 -2.09 -22.16 -22.06
CA THR A 434 -1.06 -23.20 -21.85
C THR A 434 -1.66 -24.48 -21.33
N ILE A 435 -2.66 -24.41 -20.44
CA ILE A 435 -3.45 -25.59 -20.02
C ILE A 435 -4.11 -26.23 -21.23
N THR A 436 -4.79 -25.42 -22.04
CA THR A 436 -5.50 -25.91 -23.24
C THR A 436 -4.53 -26.61 -24.19
N SER A 437 -3.37 -26.01 -24.44
CA SER A 437 -2.33 -26.58 -25.30
C SER A 437 -1.76 -27.86 -24.73
N ALA A 438 -1.42 -27.89 -23.43
CA ALA A 438 -0.91 -29.06 -22.75
C ALA A 438 -1.90 -30.23 -22.80
N ILE A 439 -3.18 -29.99 -22.49
CA ILE A 439 -4.25 -31.00 -22.62
C ILE A 439 -4.36 -31.49 -24.06
N THR A 440 -4.37 -30.58 -25.04
CA THR A 440 -4.47 -30.96 -26.46
C THR A 440 -3.30 -31.87 -26.86
N PHE A 441 -2.06 -31.52 -26.49
CA PHE A 441 -0.89 -32.34 -26.79
C PHE A 441 -0.88 -33.68 -26.05
N VAL A 442 -1.34 -33.73 -24.80
CA VAL A 442 -1.49 -34.99 -24.05
C VAL A 442 -2.50 -35.90 -24.74
N ILE A 443 -3.61 -35.36 -25.26
CA ILE A 443 -4.62 -36.14 -25.99
C ILE A 443 -4.06 -36.61 -27.34
N THR A 444 -3.28 -35.79 -28.06
CA THR A 444 -2.86 -36.10 -29.43
C THR A 444 -1.59 -36.92 -29.54
N ILE A 445 -0.62 -36.72 -28.63
CA ILE A 445 0.71 -37.35 -28.66
C ILE A 445 0.90 -38.30 -27.46
N GLY A 446 0.08 -38.16 -26.42
CA GLY A 446 0.25 -38.89 -25.16
C GLY A 446 1.22 -38.22 -24.20
N ILE A 447 1.41 -38.84 -23.03
CA ILE A 447 2.39 -38.40 -22.02
C ILE A 447 3.73 -39.05 -22.37
N GLN A 448 4.46 -38.42 -23.29
CA GLN A 448 5.80 -38.84 -23.69
C GLN A 448 6.83 -37.79 -23.26
N HIS A 449 8.07 -38.21 -23.03
CA HIS A 449 9.19 -37.34 -22.66
C HIS A 449 8.96 -36.49 -21.39
N TRP A 450 8.39 -37.11 -20.35
CA TRP A 450 8.17 -36.46 -19.04
C TRP A 450 9.48 -35.97 -18.40
N ASN A 451 10.62 -36.57 -18.77
CA ASN A 451 11.96 -36.11 -18.41
C ASN A 451 12.25 -34.69 -18.92
N ILE A 452 11.79 -34.33 -20.12
CA ILE A 452 11.93 -32.97 -20.66
C ILE A 452 11.06 -31.98 -19.88
N VAL A 453 9.79 -32.34 -19.65
CA VAL A 453 8.83 -31.52 -18.88
C VAL A 453 9.36 -31.24 -17.47
N LEU A 454 9.77 -32.29 -16.74
CA LEU A 454 10.30 -32.17 -15.39
C LEU A 454 11.56 -31.34 -15.34
N GLY A 455 12.51 -31.55 -16.27
CA GLY A 455 13.74 -30.77 -16.32
C GLY A 455 13.44 -29.28 -16.51
N LEU A 456 12.64 -28.93 -17.52
CA LEU A 456 12.24 -27.54 -17.79
C LEU A 456 11.50 -26.88 -16.60
N LEU A 457 10.59 -27.63 -15.96
CA LEU A 457 9.80 -27.17 -14.83
C LEU A 457 10.66 -26.93 -13.58
N ILE A 458 11.46 -27.92 -13.18
CA ILE A 458 12.32 -27.84 -11.99
C ILE A 458 13.38 -26.75 -12.19
N GLY A 459 14.02 -26.74 -13.37
CA GLY A 459 14.96 -25.68 -13.75
C GLY A 459 14.35 -24.30 -13.64
N GLY A 460 13.11 -24.12 -14.11
CA GLY A 460 12.38 -22.87 -13.96
C GLY A 460 12.12 -22.50 -12.49
N ILE A 461 11.46 -23.39 -11.73
CA ILE A 461 11.07 -23.12 -10.33
C ILE A 461 12.28 -22.74 -9.47
N VAL A 462 13.39 -23.48 -9.58
CA VAL A 462 14.62 -23.21 -8.82
C VAL A 462 15.20 -21.84 -9.14
N THR A 463 14.99 -21.35 -10.36
CA THR A 463 15.60 -20.10 -10.85
C THR A 463 14.79 -18.86 -10.53
N ALA A 464 13.48 -18.98 -10.31
CA ALA A 464 12.59 -17.85 -10.07
C ALA A 464 13.10 -16.86 -8.99
N PRO A 465 13.66 -17.29 -7.83
CA PRO A 465 14.24 -16.39 -6.84
C PRO A 465 15.47 -15.63 -7.35
N PHE A 466 16.35 -16.31 -8.08
CA PHE A 466 17.56 -15.71 -8.67
C PHE A 466 17.22 -14.71 -9.76
N ALA A 467 16.22 -15.02 -10.59
CA ALA A 467 15.70 -14.11 -11.60
C ALA A 467 15.22 -12.81 -10.98
N ALA A 468 14.47 -12.88 -9.87
CA ALA A 468 14.01 -11.69 -9.12
C ALA A 468 15.17 -10.84 -8.59
N MET A 469 16.24 -11.48 -8.08
CA MET A 469 17.46 -10.78 -7.65
C MET A 469 18.16 -10.09 -8.84
N LEU A 470 18.26 -10.77 -9.98
CA LEU A 470 18.93 -10.25 -11.18
C LEU A 470 18.23 -9.01 -11.76
N THR A 471 16.89 -9.00 -11.74
CA THR A 471 16.05 -7.87 -12.18
C THR A 471 16.38 -6.57 -11.45
N SER A 472 16.76 -6.68 -10.17
CA SER A 472 17.11 -5.50 -9.35
C SER A 472 18.48 -4.91 -9.68
N ARG A 473 19.35 -5.66 -10.37
CA ARG A 473 20.75 -5.26 -10.62
C ARG A 473 21.07 -4.97 -12.08
N ILE A 474 20.37 -5.58 -13.03
CA ILE A 474 20.65 -5.40 -14.47
C ILE A 474 19.60 -4.50 -15.13
N PRO A 475 20.02 -3.45 -15.87
CA PRO A 475 19.08 -2.66 -16.67
C PRO A 475 18.35 -3.52 -17.70
N ILE A 476 17.02 -3.41 -17.73
CA ILE A 476 16.10 -4.15 -18.63
C ILE A 476 16.58 -4.11 -20.10
N LYS A 477 17.13 -2.99 -20.56
CA LYS A 477 17.69 -2.84 -21.90
C LYS A 477 18.83 -3.83 -22.19
N LYS A 478 19.77 -4.01 -21.25
CA LYS A 478 20.89 -4.96 -21.41
C LYS A 478 20.37 -6.39 -21.50
N MET A 479 19.32 -6.72 -20.73
CA MET A 479 18.69 -8.04 -20.80
C MET A 479 18.11 -8.31 -22.19
N PHE A 480 17.28 -7.42 -22.72
CA PHE A 480 16.72 -7.58 -24.07
C PHE A 480 17.78 -7.70 -25.17
N VAL A 481 18.93 -7.03 -25.01
CA VAL A 481 20.08 -7.17 -25.94
C VAL A 481 20.66 -8.58 -25.87
N VAL A 482 21.00 -9.07 -24.68
CA VAL A 482 21.56 -10.42 -24.49
C VAL A 482 20.62 -11.49 -25.02
N ILE A 483 19.33 -11.39 -24.69
CA ILE A 483 18.30 -12.35 -25.10
C ILE A 483 18.09 -12.32 -26.61
N GLY A 484 17.99 -11.12 -27.20
CA GLY A 484 17.84 -10.97 -28.63
C GLY A 484 19.01 -11.60 -29.39
N ILE A 485 20.25 -11.34 -28.96
CA ILE A 485 21.45 -11.93 -29.56
C ILE A 485 21.46 -13.45 -29.41
N LEU A 486 21.13 -13.98 -28.23
CA LEU A 486 21.06 -15.42 -27.97
C LEU A 486 20.05 -16.10 -28.91
N ILE A 487 18.81 -15.61 -28.96
CA ILE A 487 17.75 -16.18 -29.80
C ILE A 487 18.16 -16.11 -31.28
N ILE A 488 18.68 -14.98 -31.75
CA ILE A 488 19.13 -14.83 -33.14
C ILE A 488 20.23 -15.86 -33.46
N SER A 489 21.24 -15.98 -32.61
CA SER A 489 22.37 -16.89 -32.83
C SER A 489 21.91 -18.34 -32.89
N LEU A 490 21.09 -18.77 -31.93
CA LEU A 490 20.56 -20.13 -31.88
C LEU A 490 19.63 -20.43 -33.05
N SER A 491 18.75 -19.49 -33.41
CA SER A 491 17.85 -19.66 -34.56
C SER A 491 18.62 -19.76 -35.88
N VAL A 492 19.68 -18.97 -36.08
CA VAL A 492 20.54 -19.07 -37.28
C VAL A 492 21.20 -20.45 -37.35
N ILE A 493 21.78 -20.93 -36.24
CA ILE A 493 22.38 -22.27 -36.18
C ILE A 493 21.35 -23.35 -36.48
N SER A 494 20.14 -23.24 -35.92
CA SER A 494 19.04 -24.18 -36.15
C SER A 494 18.59 -24.20 -37.63
N ILE A 495 18.52 -23.04 -38.28
CA ILE A 495 18.19 -22.93 -39.72
C ILE A 495 19.27 -23.61 -40.55
N VAL A 496 20.55 -23.31 -40.30
CA VAL A 496 21.67 -23.93 -41.04
C VAL A 496 21.63 -25.46 -40.89
N LYS A 497 21.49 -25.97 -39.66
CA LYS A 497 21.36 -27.40 -39.39
C LYS A 497 20.11 -28.05 -40.00
N SER A 498 19.06 -27.28 -40.29
CA SER A 498 17.86 -27.80 -40.94
C SER A 498 17.99 -27.86 -42.46
N LEU A 499 18.97 -27.14 -43.02
CA LEU A 499 19.25 -27.06 -44.47
C LEU A 499 20.41 -27.96 -44.90
N THR A 500 21.28 -28.34 -43.98
CA THR A 500 22.37 -29.33 -44.15
C THR A 500 21.92 -30.69 -43.64
#